data_AF-A0A525CRK4-F1
#
_entry.id   AF-A0A525CRK4-F1
#
_cell.length_a   1.000
_cell.length_b   1.000
_cell.length_c   1.000
_cell.angle_alpha   90.00
_cell.angle_beta   90.00
_cell.angle_gamma   90.00
#
_symmetry.space_group_name_H-M   'P 1'
#
loop_
_entity.id
_entity.type
_entity.pdbx_description
1 polymer ?
#
loop_
_entity_poly.entity_id
_entity_poly.type
_entity_poly.pdbx_seq_one_letter_code
_entity_poly.pdbx_strand_id
1 'polypeptide(L)' 'MKSMDEQILRATKEIVVKFIEMGRLSPSNIHESFKDIYATVAESVKSYTADPPDSNDNST' A
#
# COMPACT_ATOMS: atom_id res chain seq x y z
N MET A 1 -8.43 -8.56 15.06
CA MET A 1 -8.09 -7.97 13.75
C MET A 1 -6.57 -7.88 13.65
N LYS A 2 -5.97 -8.22 12.51
CA LYS A 2 -4.53 -8.02 12.27
C LYS A 2 -4.22 -6.53 12.29
N SER A 3 -3.05 -6.13 12.80
CA SER A 3 -2.68 -4.71 12.88
C SER A 3 -2.64 -4.07 11.49
N MET A 4 -2.80 -2.74 11.41
CA MET A 4 -2.71 -2.04 10.13
C MET A 4 -1.35 -2.29 9.46
N ASP A 5 -0.27 -2.29 10.24
CA ASP A 5 1.08 -2.59 9.75
C ASP A 5 1.18 -3.99 9.15
N GLU A 6 0.56 -5.00 9.77
CA GLU A 6 0.53 -6.36 9.24
C GLU A 6 -0.25 -6.43 7.92
N GLN A 7 -1.33 -5.65 7.79
CA GLN A 7 -2.10 -5.57 6.54
C GLN A 7 -1.29 -4.91 5.41
N ILE A 8 -0.59 -3.81 5.72
CA ILE A 8 0.30 -3.12 4.76
C ILE A 8 1.41 -4.07 4.30
N LEU A 9 2.07 -4.77 5.22
CA LEU A 9 3.14 -5.72 4.90
C LEU A 9 2.61 -6.89 4.04
N ARG A 10 1.42 -7.41 4.35
CA ARG A 10 0.79 -8.48 3.59
C ARG A 10 0.48 -8.05 2.16
N ALA A 11 -0.14 -6.88 1.98
CA ALA A 11 -0.46 -6.33 0.67
C ALA A 11 0.80 -6.08 -0.16
N THR A 12 1.83 -5.45 0.45
CA THR A 12 3.14 -5.23 -0.17
C THR A 12 3.74 -6.53 -0.70
N LYS A 13 3.78 -7.57 0.15
CA LYS A 13 4.30 -8.90 -0.24
C LYS A 13 3.51 -9.51 -1.40
N GLU A 14 2.19 -9.40 -1.40
CA GLU A 14 1.34 -9.96 -2.47
C GLU A 14 1.56 -9.25 -3.82
N ILE A 15 1.68 -7.92 -3.82
CA ILE A 15 1.98 -7.15 -5.04
C ILE A 15 3.35 -7.55 -5.61
N VAL A 16 4.39 -7.59 -4.76
CA VAL A 16 5.75 -7.96 -5.16
C VAL A 16 5.80 -9.37 -5.76
N VAL A 17 5.20 -10.35 -5.08
CA VAL A 17 5.14 -11.73 -5.58
C VAL A 17 4.39 -11.79 -6.92
N LYS A 18 3.26 -11.09 -7.05
CA LYS A 18 2.50 -11.06 -8.30
C LYS A 18 3.31 -10.47 -9.46
N PHE A 19 4.12 -9.43 -9.21
CA PHE A 19 4.96 -8.84 -10.24
C PHE A 19 6.11 -9.79 -10.66
N ILE A 20 6.65 -10.57 -9.73
CA ILE A 20 7.63 -11.63 -10.04
C ILE A 20 6.97 -12.74 -10.87
N GLU A 21 5.79 -13.22 -10.47
CA GLU A 21 5.04 -14.25 -11.20
C GLU A 21 4.72 -13.81 -12.64
N MET A 22 4.45 -12.52 -12.85
CA MET A 22 4.17 -11.94 -14.17
C MET A 22 5.45 -11.60 -14.97
N GLY A 23 6.64 -11.85 -14.43
CA GLY A 23 7.91 -11.49 -15.07
C GLY A 23 8.12 -9.98 -15.23
N ARG A 24 7.47 -9.18 -14.38
CA ARG A 24 7.57 -7.70 -14.34
C ARG A 24 8.59 -7.21 -13.32
N LEU A 25 9.03 -8.08 -12.41
CA LEU A 25 10.04 -7.80 -11.40
C LEU A 25 10.98 -9.01 -11.26
N SER A 26 12.28 -8.77 -11.24
CA SER A 26 13.27 -9.83 -10.98
C SER A 26 13.42 -10.07 -9.48
N PRO A 27 13.49 -11.33 -9.00
CA PRO A 27 13.77 -11.64 -7.60
C PRO A 27 15.06 -10.96 -7.07
N SER A 28 16.05 -10.71 -7.94
CA SER A 28 17.30 -10.04 -7.57
C SER A 28 17.10 -8.58 -7.13
N ASN A 29 16.00 -7.93 -7.55
CA ASN A 29 15.70 -6.52 -7.25
C ASN A 29 14.64 -6.35 -6.16
N ILE A 30 14.32 -7.42 -5.42
CA ILE A 30 13.23 -7.43 -4.44
C ILE A 30 13.45 -6.41 -3.32
N HIS A 31 14.69 -6.16 -2.89
CA HIS A 31 14.98 -5.28 -1.76
C HIS A 31 14.54 -3.83 -2.00
N GLU A 32 14.86 -3.30 -3.18
CA GLU A 32 14.49 -1.94 -3.59
C GLU A 32 12.99 -1.87 -3.88
N SER A 33 12.50 -2.77 -4.73
CA SER A 33 11.10 -2.77 -5.16
C SER A 33 10.11 -2.97 -3.99
N PHE A 34 10.45 -3.77 -2.99
CA PHE A 34 9.61 -3.98 -1.82
C PHE A 34 9.45 -2.69 -1.01
N LYS A 35 10.51 -1.88 -0.87
CA LYS A 35 10.46 -0.60 -0.15
C LYS A 35 9.58 0.42 -0.87
N ASP A 36 9.71 0.51 -2.19
CA ASP A 36 8.90 1.44 -2.99
C ASP A 36 7.41 1.10 -2.96
N ILE A 37 7.10 -0.20 -3.11
CA ILE A 37 5.72 -0.69 -3.02
C ILE A 37 5.17 -0.52 -1.60
N TYR A 38 5.97 -0.80 -0.56
CA TYR A 38 5.56 -0.58 0.83
C TYR A 38 5.21 0.88 1.09
N ALA A 39 6.07 1.82 0.66
CA ALA A 39 5.84 3.24 0.83
C ALA A 39 4.54 3.67 0.14
N THR A 40 4.33 3.23 -1.10
CA THR A 40 3.11 3.50 -1.87
C THR A 40 1.84 3.02 -1.15
N VAL A 41 1.85 1.79 -0.63
CA VAL A 41 0.71 1.23 0.10
C VAL A 41 0.48 1.96 1.42
N ALA A 42 1.55 2.22 2.19
CA ALA A 42 1.47 2.91 3.48
C ALA A 42 0.94 4.35 3.33
N GLU A 43 1.40 5.07 2.31
CA GLU A 43 0.93 6.42 2.00
C GLU A 43 -0.54 6.43 1.57
N SER A 44 -0.96 5.45 0.76
CA SER A 44 -2.35 5.30 0.33
C SER A 44 -3.28 5.07 1.53
N VAL A 45 -2.88 4.20 2.46
CA VAL A 45 -3.62 3.94 3.70
C VAL A 45 -3.68 5.20 4.58
N LYS A 46 -2.54 5.87 4.76
CA LYS A 46 -2.47 7.10 5.56
C LYS A 46 -3.41 8.18 5.00
N SER A 47 -3.40 8.38 3.69
CA SER A 47 -4.25 9.36 3.00
C SER A 47 -5.73 9.01 3.15
N TYR A 48 -6.09 7.73 3.02
CA TYR A 48 -7.46 7.26 3.27
C TYR A 48 -7.93 7.51 4.71
N THR A 49 -7.04 7.40 5.71
CA THR A 49 -7.40 7.66 7.11
C THR A 49 -7.38 9.15 7.50
N ALA A 50 -6.73 10.00 6.70
CA ALA A 50 -6.57 11.42 6.99
C ALA A 50 -7.73 12.29 6.46
N ASP A 51 -8.47 11.82 5.44
CA ASP A 51 -9.68 12.47 4.93
C ASP A 51 -10.93 11.62 5.26
N PRO A 52 -11.76 12.02 6.24
CA PRO A 52 -13.12 11.51 6.34
C PRO A 52 -13.98 12.13 5.21
N PRO A 53 -14.80 11.37 4.49
CA PRO A 53 -15.70 11.87 3.44
C PRO A 53 -16.92 12.67 3.97
N ASP A 54 -16.84 13.26 5.16
CA ASP A 54 -17.92 14.05 5.76
C ASP A 54 -17.38 15.39 6.32
N SER A 55 -17.06 16.32 5.41
CA SER A 55 -17.26 17.74 5.72
C SER A 55 -18.56 18.14 5.04
N ASN A 56 -19.65 18.13 5.80
CA ASN A 56 -20.94 18.69 5.42
C ASN A 56 -20.74 20.10 4.84
N ASP A 57 -20.87 20.24 3.53
CA ASP A 57 -21.08 21.53 2.88
C ASP A 57 -22.54 21.94 3.09
N ASN A 58 -22.82 22.38 4.31
CA ASN A 58 -23.88 23.32 4.61
C ASN A 58 -23.20 24.68 4.69
N SER A 59 -23.12 25.38 3.56
CA SER A 59 -23.03 26.83 3.54
C SER A 59 -24.26 27.40 2.83
N THR A 60 -24.86 28.35 3.53
CA THR A 60 -26.14 29.05 3.32
C THR A 60 -26.23 29.80 2.00
#